data_AF-A0A154PGU1-F1
#
_entry.id   AF-A0A154PGU1-F1
#
_cell.length_a   1.000
_cell.length_b   1.000
_cell.length_c   1.000
_cell.angle_alpha   90.00
_cell.angle_beta   90.00
_cell.angle_gamma   90.00
#
_symmetry.space_group_name_H-M   'P 1'
#
loop_
_entity.id
_entity.type
_entity.pdbx_description
1 polymer ?
#
loop_
_entity_poly.entity_id
_entity_poly.type
_entity_poly.pdbx_seq_one_letter_code
_entity_poly.pdbx_strand_id
1 'polypeptide(L)'
;MRALQKEKCNKTWVTVGPLLLKLPSKSVEELLMKDQKECDIEINKLRSDLKVKVNELRDLELNPPVPGLMLQPMSHKEMSAIKQTLGQNS
;
A
#
# COMPACT_ATOMS: atom_id res chain seq x y z
N MET A 1 -2.83 10.36 10.37
CA MET A 1 -1.75 11.32 10.04
C MET A 1 -2.26 12.75 9.83
N ARG A 2 -3.09 13.03 8.82
CA ARG A 2 -3.51 14.41 8.47
C ARG A 2 -4.11 15.23 9.63
N ALA A 3 -4.91 14.61 10.49
CA ALA A 3 -5.47 15.26 11.68
C ALA A 3 -4.41 15.63 12.72
N LEU A 4 -3.46 14.71 12.99
CA LEU A 4 -2.36 14.91 13.93
C LEU A 4 -1.39 16.02 13.45
N GLN A 5 -1.16 16.11 12.15
CA GLN A 5 -0.33 17.17 11.55
C GLN A 5 -1.02 18.55 11.56
N LYS A 6 -2.36 18.59 11.62
CA LYS A 6 -3.14 19.84 11.65
C LYS A 6 -3.17 20.46 13.04
N GLU A 7 -3.19 19.62 14.07
CA GLU A 7 -3.09 20.01 15.47
C GLU A 7 -1.63 20.42 15.76
N LYS A 8 -1.33 21.74 15.79
CA LYS A 8 0.02 22.28 16.09
C LYS A 8 0.41 22.13 17.58
N CYS A 9 0.13 20.97 18.16
CA CYS A 9 0.37 20.67 19.57
C CYS A 9 1.69 19.91 19.72
N ASN A 10 2.46 20.22 20.77
CA ASN A 10 3.75 19.55 21.04
C ASN A 10 3.61 18.14 21.63
N LYS A 11 2.45 17.84 22.23
CA LYS A 11 2.13 16.54 22.82
C LYS A 11 0.69 16.14 22.46
N THR A 12 0.50 14.86 22.18
CA THR A 12 -0.78 14.28 21.77
C THR A 12 -1.15 13.13 22.69
N TRP A 13 -2.45 12.99 22.95
CA TRP A 13 -2.99 11.84 23.67
C TRP A 13 -3.19 10.67 22.71
N VAL A 14 -2.66 9.51 23.07
CA VAL A 14 -2.76 8.28 22.28
C VAL A 14 -3.24 7.16 23.17
N THR A 15 -4.17 6.37 22.66
CA THR A 15 -4.65 5.15 23.32
C THR A 15 -3.85 3.94 22.83
N VAL A 16 -3.23 3.22 23.75
CA VAL A 16 -2.56 1.94 23.47
C VAL A 16 -3.25 0.87 24.29
N GLY A 17 -4.14 0.10 23.65
CA GLY A 17 -5.03 -0.82 24.34
C GLY A 17 -5.92 -0.07 25.35
N PRO A 18 -5.98 -0.49 26.63
CA PRO A 18 -6.75 0.20 27.66
C PRO A 18 -6.04 1.44 28.24
N LEU A 19 -4.80 1.75 27.83
CA LEU A 19 -4.00 2.82 28.40
C LEU A 19 -4.11 4.11 27.58
N LEU A 20 -4.23 5.24 28.27
CA LEU A 20 -4.18 6.58 27.67
C LEU A 20 -2.85 7.25 28.03
N LEU A 21 -2.02 7.51 27.02
CA LEU A 21 -0.67 8.04 27.18
C LEU A 21 -0.54 9.41 26.51
N LYS A 22 0.20 10.33 27.13
CA LYS A 22 0.55 11.63 26.54
C LYS A 22 1.97 11.57 26.00
N LEU A 23 2.11 11.54 24.69
CA LEU A 23 3.40 11.39 24.01
C LEU A 23 3.72 12.63 23.17
N PRO A 24 5.01 12.91 22.88
CA PRO A 24 5.38 13.96 21.93
C PRO A 24 4.79 13.68 20.55
N SER A 25 4.23 14.71 19.91
CA SER A 25 3.52 14.54 18.63
C SER A 25 4.41 13.96 17.52
N LYS A 26 5.69 14.34 17.50
CA LYS A 26 6.68 13.82 16.55
C LYS A 26 6.90 12.31 16.70
N SER A 27 7.04 11.83 17.93
CA SER A 27 7.23 10.40 18.19
C SER A 27 6.00 9.57 17.79
N VAL A 28 4.80 10.11 18.02
CA VAL A 28 3.55 9.49 17.57
C VAL A 28 3.46 9.48 16.04
N GLU A 29 3.87 10.55 15.40
CA GLU A 29 3.89 10.65 13.94
C GLU A 29 4.82 9.60 13.31
N GLU A 30 6.04 9.47 13.82
CA GLU A 30 7.01 8.47 13.38
C GLU A 30 6.50 7.04 13.58
N LEU A 31 5.88 6.77 14.75
CA LEU A 31 5.28 5.47 15.06
C LEU A 31 4.16 5.13 14.06
N LEU A 32 3.24 6.06 13.82
CA LEU A 32 2.15 5.86 12.86
C LEU A 32 2.65 5.70 11.41
N MET A 33 3.71 6.42 11.02
CA MET A 33 4.32 6.24 9.70
C MET A 33 4.93 4.84 9.54
N LYS A 34 5.60 4.35 10.58
CA LYS A 34 6.19 3.01 10.58
C LYS A 34 5.09 1.94 10.49
N ASP A 35 4.05 2.05 11.31
CA ASP A 35 2.92 1.12 11.30
C ASP A 35 2.24 1.10 9.93
N GLN A 36 2.01 2.27 9.33
CA GLN A 36 1.42 2.36 7.99
C GLN A 36 2.28 1.63 6.95
N LYS A 37 3.60 1.81 7.00
CA LYS A 37 4.54 1.14 6.10
C LYS A 37 4.53 -0.39 6.29
N GLU A 38 4.50 -0.86 7.53
CA GLU A 38 4.42 -2.30 7.82
C GLU A 38 3.10 -2.89 7.31
N CYS A 39 1.97 -2.22 7.53
CA CYS A 39 0.68 -2.64 6.99
C CYS A 39 0.70 -2.72 5.45
N ASP A 40 1.26 -1.72 4.77
CA ASP A 40 1.35 -1.71 3.31
C ASP A 40 2.20 -2.87 2.78
N ILE A 41 3.30 -3.20 3.46
CA ILE A 41 4.14 -4.35 3.12
C ILE A 41 3.36 -5.66 3.28
N GLU A 42 2.68 -5.86 4.40
CA GLU A 42 1.92 -7.10 4.67
C GLU A 42 0.73 -7.25 3.71
N ILE A 43 0.03 -6.15 3.38
CA ILE A 43 -1.03 -6.15 2.37
C ILE A 43 -0.48 -6.62 1.02
N ASN A 44 0.70 -6.14 0.62
CA ASN A 44 1.30 -6.53 -0.65
C ASN A 44 1.76 -7.99 -0.66
N LYS A 45 2.30 -8.50 0.45
CA LYS A 45 2.62 -9.93 0.60
C LYS A 45 1.37 -10.79 0.48
N LEU A 46 0.32 -10.49 1.26
CA LEU A 46 -0.95 -11.21 1.22
C LEU A 46 -1.56 -11.24 -0.17
N ARG A 47 -1.54 -10.11 -0.89
CA ARG A 47 -2.02 -10.04 -2.28
C ARG A 47 -1.17 -10.90 -3.22
N SER A 48 0.14 -10.90 -3.06
CA SER A 48 1.05 -11.68 -3.91
C SER A 48 0.85 -13.17 -3.70
N ASP A 49 0.78 -13.60 -2.44
CA ASP A 49 0.53 -15.00 -2.07
C ASP A 49 -0.83 -15.48 -2.57
N LEU A 50 -1.86 -14.64 -2.46
CA LEU A 50 -3.19 -14.95 -2.98
C LEU A 50 -3.16 -15.17 -4.49
N LYS A 51 -2.46 -14.32 -5.25
CA LYS A 51 -2.35 -14.46 -6.71
C LYS A 51 -1.71 -15.79 -7.11
N VAL A 52 -0.65 -16.19 -6.41
CA VAL A 52 0.03 -17.48 -6.64
C VAL A 52 -0.92 -18.63 -6.36
N LYS A 53 -1.54 -18.66 -5.18
CA LYS A 53 -2.44 -19.75 -4.76
C LYS A 53 -3.67 -19.89 -5.65
N VAL A 54 -4.23 -18.77 -6.13
CA VAL A 54 -5.38 -18.79 -7.05
C VAL A 54 -4.99 -19.41 -8.39
N ASN A 55 -3.80 -19.12 -8.91
CA ASN A 55 -3.34 -19.74 -10.15
C ASN A 55 -3.04 -21.23 -9.95
N GLU A 56 -2.36 -21.60 -8.86
CA GLU A 56 -2.11 -23.02 -8.53
C GLU A 56 -3.42 -23.82 -8.47
N LEU A 57 -4.46 -23.26 -7.83
CA LEU A 57 -5.77 -23.89 -7.79
C LEU A 57 -6.37 -24.08 -9.19
N ARG A 58 -6.29 -23.06 -10.04
CA ARG A 58 -6.80 -23.15 -11.41
C ARG A 58 -6.06 -24.16 -12.26
N ASP A 59 -4.75 -24.25 -12.10
CA ASP A 59 -3.92 -25.24 -12.79
C ASP A 59 -4.35 -26.66 -12.38
N LEU A 60 -4.64 -26.89 -11.09
CA LEU A 60 -5.19 -28.17 -10.59
C LEU A 60 -6.60 -28.48 -11.15
N GLU A 61 -7.41 -27.45 -11.38
CA GLU A 61 -8.74 -27.57 -11.99
C GLU A 61 -8.72 -27.65 -13.53
N LEU A 62 -7.53 -27.63 -14.15
CA LEU A 62 -7.35 -27.55 -15.61
C LEU A 62 -8.02 -26.31 -16.23
N ASN A 63 -8.16 -25.25 -15.43
CA ASN A 63 -8.73 -23.97 -15.82
C ASN A 63 -7.63 -22.98 -16.24
N PRO A 64 -7.88 -22.10 -17.23
CA PRO A 64 -6.91 -21.09 -17.60
C PRO A 64 -6.69 -20.06 -16.47
N PRO A 65 -5.50 -19.43 -16.36
CA PRO A 65 -5.23 -18.41 -15.35
C PRO A 65 -6.25 -17.25 -15.38
N VAL A 66 -6.47 -16.59 -14.24
CA VAL A 66 -7.42 -15.47 -14.16
C VAL A 66 -6.92 -14.30 -15.00
N PRO A 67 -7.68 -13.85 -16.02
CA PRO A 67 -7.28 -12.71 -16.83
C PRO A 67 -7.08 -11.47 -15.97
N GLY A 68 -5.96 -10.77 -16.17
CA GLY A 68 -5.70 -9.50 -15.48
C GLY A 68 -5.16 -9.62 -14.06
N LEU A 69 -5.19 -10.81 -13.43
CA LEU A 69 -4.78 -10.99 -12.03
C LEU A 69 -3.30 -10.62 -11.78
N MET A 70 -2.45 -10.91 -12.76
CA MET A 70 -1.00 -10.65 -12.72
C MET A 70 -0.61 -9.29 -13.30
N LEU A 71 -1.56 -8.46 -13.71
CA LEU A 71 -1.24 -7.12 -14.22
C LEU A 71 -0.65 -6.25 -13.12
N GLN A 72 0.30 -5.42 -13.51
CA GLN A 72 0.91 -4.39 -12.69
C GLN A 72 0.64 -3.03 -13.33
N PRO A 73 0.48 -1.97 -12.53
CA PRO A 73 0.38 -0.63 -13.07
C PRO A 73 1.67 -0.29 -13.84
N MET A 74 1.52 0.31 -15.02
CA MET A 74 2.67 0.79 -15.77
C MET A 74 3.39 1.90 -15.01
N SER A 75 4.72 1.86 -15.05
CA SER A 75 5.56 2.94 -14.57
C SER A 75 5.39 4.21 -15.43
N HIS A 76 5.75 5.36 -14.86
CA HIS A 76 5.74 6.63 -15.60
C HIS A 76 6.60 6.59 -16.87
N LYS A 77 7.71 5.84 -16.86
CA LYS A 77 8.58 5.67 -18.01
C LYS A 77 7.91 4.86 -19.11
N GLU A 78 7.29 3.74 -18.76
CA GLU A 78 6.53 2.91 -19.70
C GLU A 78 5.35 3.69 -20.30
N MET A 79 4.64 4.46 -19.47
CA MET A 79 3.54 5.31 -19.94
C MET A 79 4.01 6.42 -20.88
N SER A 80 5.15 7.05 -20.60
CA SER A 80 5.75 8.06 -21.47
C SER A 80 6.17 7.48 -22.83
N ALA A 81 6.76 6.28 -22.83
CA ALA A 81 7.12 5.59 -24.07
C ALA A 81 5.88 5.28 -24.93
N ILE A 82 4.79 4.80 -24.31
CA ILE A 82 3.53 4.55 -25.01
C ILE A 82 2.92 5.85 -25.57
N LYS A 83 3.00 6.97 -24.84
CA LYS A 83 2.51 8.26 -25.36
C LYS A 83 3.29 8.74 -26.59
N GLN A 84 4.60 8.51 -26.62
CA GLN A 84 5.45 8.83 -27.76
C GLN A 84 5.10 7.97 -28.98
N THR A 85 4.85 6.66 -28.80
CA THR A 85 4.45 5.78 -29.91
C THR A 85 3.03 6.04 -30.41
N LEU A 86 2.13 6.49 -29.53
CA LEU A 86 0.76 6.88 -29.87
C LEU A 86 0.65 8.31 -30.44
N GLY A 87 1.77 9.03 -30.61
CA GLY A 87 1.79 10.37 -31.19
C GLY A 87 1.18 11.46 -30.31
N GLN A 88 0.93 11.19 -29.03
CA GLN A 88 0.42 12.17 -28.06
C GLN A 88 1.57 12.99 -27.49
N ASN A 89 2.23 13.77 -28.35
CA ASN A 89 3.17 14.81 -27.94
C ASN A 89 2.41 16.14 -27.87
N SER A 90 2.03 16.56 -26.67
CA SER A 90 1.71 17.96 -26.30
C SER A 90 2.06 18.17 -24.85
#